data_AF-A0AA36JRK4-F1
#
_entry.id   AF-A0AA36JRK4-F1
#
_cell.length_a   1.000
_cell.length_b   1.000
_cell.length_c   1.000
_cell.angle_alpha   90.00
_cell.angle_beta   90.00
_cell.angle_gamma   90.00
#
_symmetry.space_group_name_H-M   'P 1'
#
loop_
_entity.id
_entity.type
_entity.pdbx_description
1 polymer ?
#
loop_
_entity_poly.entity_id
_entity_poly.type
_entity_poly.pdbx_seq_one_letter_code
_entity_poly.pdbx_strand_id
1 'polypeptide(L)'
;MNEAQTPWKSQSMDTEYSQGEDDSEEPLLLQRRLPALTRPRAWGCILVSVAFAAGMFLITRATGGVSRTSRRPVEELYTFGTPGTVKGTLRDFSRLDGCFGGLRVYMRSSRPGWRVKVPVYDPVAWITEQFGYSHPQMEFMELSEHNLHEHSVSPCRASARDPEADSFWWIEGHTAYEATLKHHLARSNPEDLHVETKAFSELSRLQKAYLMCHFSFVIYAPQMQTLHVDALQWGWNLVGYAGSRPKATRDSIVIFHDHAALYQNPRSLECALAFEGSDRSDVSDWVYDADIYATDFCGQREVHNGFAEKLRAMLRSQDYDEAIRSKLPFCSELLVTGHSMGGAQAELFSACANNGRASARAKASSDYGLVAVGLQSPKLLRPFLQQVPGVFLQNHFSGLCLDVAGHIQTLAGSSVVAAPCHDTHQRWSPQEDRVVNQETGHCLTAQKKGAIQAPCVLHAQNQSWNHTEQGLLISRSEDMCLNADLKWYRRGMIR
;
A
#
# COMPACT_ATOMS: atom_id res chain seq x y z
N MET A 1 0.78 49.79 13.32
CA MET A 1 2.18 49.33 13.29
C MET A 1 2.29 48.44 12.06
N ASN A 2 3.13 48.87 11.12
CA ASN A 2 3.22 48.34 9.77
C ASN A 2 4.04 47.04 9.77
N GLU A 3 3.50 45.98 9.17
CA GLU A 3 4.29 44.85 8.68
C GLU A 3 4.40 44.95 7.16
N ALA A 4 5.64 45.10 6.70
CA ALA A 4 6.02 45.26 5.32
C ALA A 4 6.07 43.88 4.63
N GLN A 5 5.33 43.75 3.53
CA GLN A 5 5.48 42.67 2.56
C GLN A 5 6.70 42.96 1.67
N THR A 6 7.62 42.01 1.56
CA THR A 6 8.70 42.00 0.56
C THR A 6 8.29 41.18 -0.66
N PRO A 7 8.51 41.65 -1.90
CA PRO A 7 8.20 40.89 -3.11
C PRO A 7 9.41 40.06 -3.56
N TRP A 8 9.16 38.80 -3.88
CA TRP A 8 10.10 37.92 -4.56
C TRP A 8 10.23 38.31 -6.05
N LYS A 9 11.46 38.54 -6.51
CA LYS A 9 11.81 38.70 -7.93
C LYS A 9 12.23 37.35 -8.49
N SER A 10 11.52 36.87 -9.52
CA SER A 10 11.93 35.75 -10.36
C SER A 10 13.01 36.20 -11.34
N GLN A 11 14.20 35.59 -11.28
CA GLN A 11 15.20 35.68 -12.33
C GLN A 11 14.92 34.60 -13.38
N SER A 12 14.74 35.02 -14.63
CA SER A 12 14.71 34.17 -15.82
C SER A 12 16.13 33.72 -16.15
N MET A 13 16.34 32.41 -16.26
CA MET A 13 17.54 31.82 -16.85
C MET A 13 17.22 31.49 -18.31
N ASP A 14 17.92 32.15 -19.22
CA ASP A 14 17.97 31.81 -20.64
C ASP A 14 18.97 30.66 -20.82
N THR A 15 18.52 29.55 -21.41
CA THR A 15 19.40 28.45 -21.84
C THR A 15 19.50 28.44 -23.36
N GLU A 16 20.73 28.63 -23.86
CA GLU A 16 21.13 28.46 -25.25
C GLU A 16 20.92 27.01 -25.72
N TYR A 17 20.31 26.88 -26.90
CA TYR A 17 20.00 25.61 -27.56
C TYR A 17 21.03 25.39 -28.69
N SER A 18 21.93 24.41 -28.54
CA SER A 18 22.82 23.97 -29.62
C SER A 18 22.15 22.86 -30.42
N GLN A 19 21.96 23.11 -31.72
CA GLN A 19 21.51 22.12 -32.71
C GLN A 19 22.64 21.12 -32.99
N GLY A 20 22.30 19.82 -33.01
CA GLY A 20 23.13 18.73 -33.49
C GLY A 20 22.34 17.85 -34.45
N GLU A 21 22.93 17.63 -35.62
CA GLU A 21 22.50 16.88 -36.81
C GLU A 21 22.15 15.41 -36.48
N ASP A 22 21.01 14.89 -36.94
CA ASP A 22 20.75 14.21 -38.23
C ASP A 22 21.61 12.95 -38.44
N ASP A 23 20.98 11.79 -38.31
CA ASP A 23 21.35 10.57 -39.04
C ASP A 23 20.14 9.62 -39.09
N SER A 24 19.61 9.47 -40.30
CA SER A 24 18.51 8.62 -40.69
C SER A 24 18.99 7.21 -41.03
N GLU A 25 18.43 6.17 -40.39
CA GLU A 25 18.51 4.79 -40.88
C GLU A 25 17.12 4.19 -41.18
N GLU A 26 17.00 3.66 -42.39
CA GLU A 26 15.85 2.92 -42.94
C GLU A 26 15.62 1.56 -42.23
N PRO A 27 14.37 1.07 -42.14
CA PRO A 27 14.10 -0.30 -41.74
C PRO A 27 13.87 -1.23 -42.96
N LEU A 28 14.64 -2.32 -42.99
CA LEU A 28 14.47 -3.48 -43.87
C LEU A 28 13.15 -4.22 -43.60
N LEU A 29 12.27 -4.24 -44.61
CA LEU A 29 11.04 -5.03 -44.66
C LEU A 29 11.32 -6.52 -44.85
N LEU A 30 11.03 -7.34 -43.83
CA LEU A 30 11.06 -8.80 -43.92
C LEU A 30 9.63 -9.37 -44.04
N GLN A 31 9.20 -9.69 -45.26
CA GLN A 31 7.97 -10.42 -45.55
C GLN A 31 8.05 -11.87 -45.03
N ARG A 32 7.19 -12.23 -44.07
CA ARG A 32 6.93 -13.63 -43.70
C ARG A 32 5.61 -14.11 -44.31
N ARG A 33 5.71 -15.21 -45.07
CA ARG A 33 4.59 -15.98 -45.65
C ARG A 33 3.87 -16.79 -44.57
N LEU A 34 2.54 -16.74 -44.59
CA LEU A 34 1.63 -17.62 -43.84
C LEU A 34 1.38 -18.94 -44.62
N PRO A 35 1.27 -20.11 -43.97
CA PRO A 35 0.63 -21.27 -44.57
C PRO A 35 -0.84 -21.40 -44.16
N ALA A 36 -1.60 -21.95 -45.09
CA ALA A 36 -3.05 -22.10 -45.11
C ALA A 36 -3.59 -23.09 -44.06
N LEU A 37 -4.74 -22.73 -43.48
CA LEU A 37 -5.60 -23.59 -42.67
C LEU A 37 -6.56 -24.37 -43.57
N THR A 38 -6.49 -25.70 -43.52
CA THR A 38 -7.53 -26.59 -44.03
C THR A 38 -8.30 -27.24 -42.87
N ARG A 39 -9.62 -27.14 -42.91
CA ARG A 39 -10.61 -27.99 -42.22
C ARG A 39 -11.59 -28.45 -43.30
N PRO A 40 -12.17 -29.66 -43.22
CA PRO A 40 -13.47 -29.74 -42.54
C PRO A 40 -13.82 -31.06 -41.81
N ARG A 41 -14.70 -30.87 -40.81
CA ARG A 41 -15.90 -31.61 -40.40
C ARG A 41 -15.93 -33.16 -40.41
N ALA A 42 -16.31 -33.71 -39.25
CA ALA A 42 -17.24 -34.83 -39.14
C ALA A 42 -18.23 -34.55 -37.99
N TRP A 43 -19.53 -34.53 -38.31
CA TRP A 43 -20.63 -34.52 -37.35
C TRP A 43 -21.07 -35.97 -37.13
N GLY A 44 -21.02 -36.45 -35.89
CA GLY A 44 -21.60 -37.73 -35.49
C GLY A 44 -22.88 -37.48 -34.69
N CYS A 45 -24.03 -37.82 -35.26
CA CYS A 45 -25.31 -37.83 -34.54
C CYS A 45 -25.39 -39.09 -33.68
N ILE A 46 -25.54 -38.92 -32.36
CA ILE A 46 -25.88 -39.99 -31.44
C ILE A 46 -27.41 -40.00 -31.28
N LEU A 47 -28.03 -41.10 -31.69
CA LEU A 47 -29.41 -41.44 -31.38
C LEU A 47 -29.49 -41.90 -29.92
N VAL A 48 -30.24 -41.17 -29.09
CA VAL A 48 -30.65 -41.64 -27.75
C VAL A 48 -32.14 -41.97 -27.82
N SER A 49 -32.45 -43.26 -27.66
CA SER A 49 -33.80 -43.76 -27.49
C SER A 49 -34.31 -43.39 -26.09
N VAL A 50 -35.39 -42.61 -26.02
CA VAL A 50 -36.10 -42.31 -24.76
C VAL A 50 -37.26 -43.28 -24.62
N ALA A 51 -37.16 -44.20 -23.67
CA ALA A 51 -38.28 -45.01 -23.19
C ALA A 51 -39.02 -44.23 -22.09
N PHE A 52 -40.28 -43.89 -22.33
CA PHE A 52 -41.17 -43.31 -21.32
C PHE A 52 -41.64 -44.41 -20.36
N ALA A 53 -41.04 -44.47 -19.18
CA ALA A 53 -41.60 -45.17 -18.03
C ALA A 53 -42.23 -44.11 -17.10
N ALA A 54 -43.57 -44.14 -17.00
CA ALA A 54 -44.33 -43.33 -16.06
C ALA A 54 -44.08 -43.84 -14.63
N GLY A 55 -43.05 -43.29 -13.99
CA GLY A 55 -42.78 -43.45 -12.57
C GLY A 55 -42.88 -42.09 -11.88
N MET A 56 -43.80 -41.96 -10.94
CA MET A 56 -43.95 -40.80 -10.06
C MET A 56 -42.68 -40.71 -9.17
N PHE A 57 -41.63 -40.06 -9.67
CA PHE A 57 -40.48 -39.67 -8.87
C PHE A 57 -40.77 -38.31 -8.24
N LEU A 58 -40.77 -38.28 -6.91
CA LEU A 58 -40.54 -37.05 -6.15
C LEU A 58 -39.21 -36.46 -6.60
N ILE A 59 -39.26 -35.48 -7.51
CA ILE A 59 -38.12 -34.62 -7.80
C ILE A 59 -37.96 -33.72 -6.57
N THR A 60 -37.25 -34.21 -5.56
CA THR A 60 -36.57 -33.30 -4.64
C THR A 60 -35.62 -32.50 -5.50
N ARG A 61 -36.00 -31.24 -5.78
CA ARG A 61 -35.15 -30.25 -6.42
C ARG A 61 -33.90 -30.20 -5.54
N ALA A 62 -32.85 -30.93 -5.94
CA ALA A 62 -31.53 -30.74 -5.36
C ALA A 62 -31.27 -29.26 -5.54
N THR A 63 -31.32 -28.50 -4.45
CA THR A 63 -30.86 -27.12 -4.41
C THR A 63 -29.44 -27.20 -4.90
N GLY A 64 -29.25 -26.93 -6.20
CA GLY A 64 -27.98 -27.08 -6.88
C GLY A 64 -26.97 -26.37 -6.03
N GLY A 65 -26.05 -27.14 -5.44
CA GLY A 65 -25.00 -26.59 -4.61
C GLY A 65 -24.38 -25.49 -5.44
N VAL A 66 -24.51 -24.25 -4.97
CA VAL A 66 -23.91 -23.08 -5.59
C VAL A 66 -22.47 -23.49 -5.84
N SER A 67 -22.14 -23.73 -7.11
CA SER A 67 -20.81 -24.14 -7.53
C SER A 67 -19.89 -23.14 -6.87
N ARG A 68 -19.08 -23.61 -5.90
CA ARG A 68 -18.16 -22.77 -5.13
C ARG A 68 -17.33 -22.04 -6.17
N THR A 69 -17.72 -20.81 -6.49
CA THR A 69 -16.99 -19.92 -7.37
C THR A 69 -15.64 -19.84 -6.71
N SER A 70 -14.65 -20.44 -7.37
CA SER A 70 -13.33 -20.60 -6.78
C SER A 70 -12.89 -19.22 -6.27
N ARG A 71 -12.59 -19.12 -4.98
CA ARG A 71 -12.35 -17.84 -4.31
C ARG A 71 -11.19 -17.11 -4.97
N ARG A 72 -11.31 -15.81 -5.26
CA ARG A 72 -10.25 -15.06 -5.96
C ARG A 72 -9.09 -14.74 -5.03
N PRO A 73 -7.84 -14.70 -5.54
CA PRO A 73 -6.71 -14.23 -4.76
C PRO A 73 -6.86 -12.78 -4.31
N VAL A 74 -7.15 -11.86 -5.21
CA VAL A 74 -7.40 -10.44 -4.92
C VAL A 74 -8.87 -10.13 -5.19
N GLU A 75 -9.55 -9.57 -4.20
CA GLU A 75 -10.98 -9.28 -4.25
C GLU A 75 -11.24 -7.84 -4.73
N GLU A 76 -10.48 -6.88 -4.22
CA GLU A 76 -10.60 -5.46 -4.55
C GLU A 76 -9.22 -4.78 -4.66
N LEU A 77 -9.14 -3.77 -5.54
CA LEU A 77 -7.98 -2.96 -5.83
C LEU A 77 -8.31 -1.48 -5.59
N TYR A 78 -7.48 -0.78 -4.83
CA TYR A 78 -7.61 0.65 -4.56
C TYR A 78 -6.34 1.37 -4.97
N THR A 79 -6.48 2.43 -5.78
CA THR A 79 -5.33 3.17 -6.29
C THR A 79 -5.57 4.67 -6.19
N PHE A 80 -4.54 5.42 -5.82
CA PHE A 80 -4.63 6.88 -5.59
C PHE A 80 -3.52 7.57 -6.37
N GLY A 81 -3.86 8.50 -7.26
CA GLY A 81 -2.88 9.25 -8.05
C GLY A 81 -1.94 8.37 -8.87
N THR A 82 -2.45 7.23 -9.30
CA THR A 82 -1.63 6.16 -9.88
C THR A 82 -1.44 6.36 -11.38
N PRO A 83 -0.21 6.22 -11.93
CA PRO A 83 0.03 6.30 -13.36
C PRO A 83 -0.46 5.03 -14.07
N GLY A 84 -0.76 5.13 -15.37
CA GLY A 84 -1.09 3.99 -16.21
C GLY A 84 0.07 2.99 -16.30
N THR A 85 -0.22 1.69 -16.26
CA THR A 85 0.77 0.63 -16.03
C THR A 85 1.10 -0.24 -17.24
N VAL A 86 0.25 -0.28 -18.27
CA VAL A 86 0.44 -1.13 -19.46
C VAL A 86 0.04 -0.41 -20.74
N LYS A 87 0.73 -0.64 -21.86
CA LYS A 87 0.28 -0.18 -23.18
C LYS A 87 -0.90 -1.06 -23.61
N GLY A 88 -2.09 -0.47 -23.66
CA GLY A 88 -3.35 -1.21 -23.74
C GLY A 88 -4.02 -1.34 -22.37
N THR A 89 -4.98 -2.24 -22.19
CA THR A 89 -5.82 -2.28 -20.98
C THR A 89 -5.45 -3.44 -20.06
N LEU A 90 -5.10 -3.14 -18.81
CA LEU A 90 -4.93 -4.16 -17.76
C LEU A 90 -6.30 -4.66 -17.31
N ARG A 91 -6.51 -5.98 -17.22
CA ARG A 91 -7.82 -6.59 -16.91
C ARG A 91 -7.73 -7.65 -15.83
N ASP A 92 -8.81 -7.81 -15.08
CA ASP A 92 -9.01 -8.93 -14.15
C ASP A 92 -9.53 -10.16 -14.92
N PHE A 93 -8.62 -11.05 -15.29
CA PHE A 93 -8.98 -12.29 -16.00
C PHE A 93 -9.73 -13.31 -15.15
N SER A 94 -9.85 -13.10 -13.84
CA SER A 94 -10.69 -13.95 -12.99
C SER A 94 -12.19 -13.64 -13.12
N ARG A 95 -12.54 -12.51 -13.75
CA ARG A 95 -13.92 -12.06 -13.95
C ARG A 95 -14.32 -12.04 -15.42
N LEU A 96 -15.59 -12.29 -15.68
CA LEU A 96 -16.16 -12.26 -17.03
C LEU A 96 -16.21 -10.85 -17.63
N ASP A 97 -16.38 -9.82 -16.80
CA ASP A 97 -16.43 -8.43 -17.22
C ASP A 97 -15.04 -7.83 -17.49
N GLY A 98 -13.97 -8.48 -16.99
CA GLY A 98 -12.59 -8.03 -17.03
C GLY A 98 -12.28 -6.90 -16.05
N CYS A 99 -13.23 -6.53 -15.18
CA CYS A 99 -13.18 -5.34 -14.34
C CYS A 99 -12.58 -5.64 -12.96
N PHE A 100 -11.52 -4.97 -12.53
CA PHE A 100 -11.12 -5.09 -11.12
C PHE A 100 -12.24 -4.57 -10.20
N GLY A 101 -12.46 -5.25 -9.08
CA GLY A 101 -13.23 -4.68 -7.98
C GLY A 101 -12.46 -3.57 -7.27
N GLY A 102 -13.12 -2.76 -6.45
CA GLY A 102 -12.51 -1.65 -5.72
C GLY A 102 -12.69 -0.30 -6.41
N LEU A 103 -11.76 0.63 -6.24
CA LEU A 103 -11.89 2.00 -6.75
C LEU A 103 -10.54 2.65 -7.05
N ARG A 104 -10.37 3.16 -8.26
CA ARG A 104 -9.28 4.06 -8.62
C ARG A 104 -9.69 5.49 -8.34
N VAL A 105 -8.81 6.31 -7.77
CA VAL A 105 -9.10 7.71 -7.43
C VAL A 105 -8.01 8.61 -8.00
N TYR A 106 -8.41 9.66 -8.70
CA TYR A 106 -7.53 10.73 -9.11
C TYR A 106 -8.09 12.08 -8.65
N MET A 107 -7.22 13.04 -8.35
CA MET A 107 -7.63 14.35 -7.87
C MET A 107 -7.87 15.35 -9.00
N ARG A 108 -8.89 16.19 -8.81
CA ARG A 108 -9.19 17.38 -9.63
C ARG A 108 -9.24 18.62 -8.74
N SER A 109 -8.64 19.70 -9.21
CA SER A 109 -8.78 21.05 -8.67
C SER A 109 -9.12 22.03 -9.79
N SER A 110 -9.23 23.30 -9.46
CA SER A 110 -9.72 24.34 -10.37
C SER A 110 -8.91 25.62 -10.18
N ARG A 111 -8.02 25.90 -11.12
CA ARG A 111 -7.13 27.05 -11.05
C ARG A 111 -7.72 28.26 -11.77
N PRO A 112 -7.51 29.48 -11.27
CA PRO A 112 -7.91 30.69 -11.96
C PRO A 112 -7.10 30.84 -13.25
N GLY A 113 -7.74 30.70 -14.41
CA GLY A 113 -7.19 31.08 -15.71
C GLY A 113 -7.58 32.52 -16.08
N TRP A 114 -7.03 33.03 -17.19
CA TRP A 114 -7.20 34.42 -17.65
C TRP A 114 -8.67 34.88 -17.75
N ARG A 115 -9.62 33.97 -18.02
CA ARG A 115 -11.08 34.27 -18.08
C ARG A 115 -11.99 33.17 -17.55
N VAL A 116 -11.47 31.96 -17.37
CA VAL A 116 -12.23 30.79 -16.92
C VAL A 116 -11.40 30.02 -15.91
N LYS A 117 -12.08 29.33 -15.01
CA LYS A 117 -11.44 28.34 -14.16
C LYS A 117 -11.05 27.14 -15.03
N VAL A 118 -9.79 26.73 -14.96
CA VAL A 118 -9.27 25.58 -15.72
C VAL A 118 -9.18 24.40 -14.77
N PRO A 119 -9.75 23.22 -15.12
CA PRO A 119 -9.52 22.02 -14.33
C PRO A 119 -8.04 21.67 -14.38
N VAL A 120 -7.50 21.28 -13.23
CA VAL A 120 -6.16 20.70 -13.12
C VAL A 120 -6.28 19.39 -12.37
N TYR A 121 -5.46 18.43 -12.75
CA TYR A 121 -5.47 17.06 -12.27
C TYR A 121 -4.12 16.73 -11.66
N ASP A 122 -4.09 15.66 -10.89
CA ASP A 122 -2.84 15.07 -10.42
C ASP A 122 -1.96 14.66 -11.63
N PRO A 123 -0.76 15.25 -11.80
CA PRO A 123 0.10 14.96 -12.94
C PRO A 123 0.53 13.50 -13.03
N VAL A 124 0.70 12.83 -11.89
CA VAL A 124 1.13 11.42 -11.88
C VAL A 124 0.04 10.52 -12.44
N ALA A 125 -1.23 10.89 -12.32
CA ALA A 125 -2.34 10.09 -12.82
C ALA A 125 -2.43 10.06 -14.35
N TRP A 126 -1.86 11.04 -15.08
CA TRP A 126 -1.94 11.10 -16.54
C TRP A 126 -0.59 11.06 -17.25
N ILE A 127 0.54 11.24 -16.56
CA ILE A 127 1.85 11.37 -17.22
C ILE A 127 2.22 10.19 -18.11
N THR A 128 2.01 8.95 -17.67
CA THR A 128 2.37 7.77 -18.47
C THR A 128 1.44 7.57 -19.67
N GLU A 129 0.27 8.21 -19.68
CA GLU A 129 -0.67 8.20 -20.80
C GLU A 129 -0.06 8.81 -22.06
N GLN A 130 0.79 9.83 -21.90
CA GLN A 130 1.52 10.48 -23.00
C GLN A 130 2.45 9.50 -23.73
N PHE A 131 2.85 8.41 -23.06
CA PHE A 131 3.69 7.34 -23.61
C PHE A 131 2.88 6.08 -24.00
N GLY A 132 1.55 6.20 -24.04
CA GLY A 132 0.62 5.15 -24.46
C GLY A 132 0.29 4.12 -23.39
N TYR A 133 0.70 4.32 -22.14
CA TYR A 133 0.25 3.49 -21.03
C TYR A 133 -1.18 3.87 -20.63
N SER A 134 -1.96 2.92 -20.13
CA SER A 134 -3.31 3.20 -19.65
C SER A 134 -3.60 2.50 -18.33
N HIS A 135 -4.64 2.99 -17.67
CA HIS A 135 -5.10 2.50 -16.37
C HIS A 135 -5.80 1.14 -16.49
N PRO A 136 -5.91 0.38 -15.40
CA PRO A 136 -6.65 -0.86 -15.37
C PRO A 136 -8.13 -0.63 -15.66
N GLN A 137 -8.77 -1.64 -16.23
CA GLN A 137 -10.21 -1.66 -16.42
C GLN A 137 -10.89 -1.83 -15.05
N MET A 138 -11.30 -0.71 -14.45
CA MET A 138 -12.01 -0.68 -13.17
C MET A 138 -12.86 0.58 -13.07
N GLU A 139 -13.70 0.65 -12.04
CA GLU A 139 -14.39 1.88 -11.70
C GLU A 139 -13.40 2.91 -11.14
N PHE A 140 -13.63 4.18 -11.45
CA PHE A 140 -12.80 5.27 -10.96
C PHE A 140 -13.64 6.44 -10.46
N MET A 141 -13.06 7.21 -9.55
CA MET A 141 -13.64 8.40 -8.95
C MET A 141 -12.73 9.60 -9.22
N GLU A 142 -13.33 10.66 -9.75
CA GLU A 142 -12.72 11.98 -9.73
C GLU A 142 -13.00 12.66 -8.39
N LEU A 143 -11.94 12.96 -7.66
CA LEU A 143 -12.03 13.58 -6.35
C LEU A 143 -11.77 15.09 -6.45
N SER A 144 -12.82 15.90 -6.27
CA SER A 144 -12.68 17.37 -6.32
C SER A 144 -12.19 17.96 -4.99
N GLU A 145 -11.14 18.78 -5.06
CA GLU A 145 -10.64 19.56 -3.92
C GLU A 145 -11.58 20.72 -3.54
N HIS A 146 -12.18 21.38 -4.54
CA HIS A 146 -13.00 22.59 -4.32
C HIS A 146 -14.48 22.32 -4.15
N ASN A 147 -14.97 21.18 -4.66
CA ASN A 147 -16.38 20.83 -4.60
C ASN A 147 -16.54 19.50 -3.84
N LEU A 148 -16.59 19.58 -2.52
CA LEU A 148 -16.77 18.41 -1.64
C LEU A 148 -18.10 17.68 -1.84
N HIS A 149 -19.02 18.26 -2.62
CA HIS A 149 -20.31 17.64 -2.98
C HIS A 149 -20.28 16.96 -4.35
N GLU A 150 -19.19 17.14 -5.11
CA GLU A 150 -19.04 16.62 -6.46
C GLU A 150 -17.87 15.66 -6.48
N HIS A 151 -18.19 14.37 -6.42
CA HIS A 151 -17.34 13.30 -6.89
C HIS A 151 -18.09 12.57 -7.98
N SER A 152 -17.48 12.44 -9.15
CA SER A 152 -18.04 11.64 -10.24
C SER A 152 -17.43 10.25 -10.14
N VAL A 153 -18.29 9.24 -10.02
CA VAL A 153 -17.87 7.83 -10.13
C VAL A 153 -18.23 7.36 -11.52
N SER A 154 -17.20 6.99 -12.28
CA SER A 154 -17.34 6.41 -13.60
C SER A 154 -17.38 4.88 -13.51
N PRO A 155 -18.31 4.24 -14.24
CA PRO A 155 -18.41 2.80 -14.23
C PRO A 155 -17.19 2.15 -14.88
N CYS A 156 -16.96 0.88 -14.61
CA CYS A 156 -15.94 0.12 -15.29
C CYS A 156 -16.15 0.15 -16.82
N ARG A 157 -15.06 0.24 -17.59
CA ARG A 157 -15.03 0.46 -19.06
C ARG A 157 -15.29 1.88 -19.52
N ALA A 158 -15.47 2.83 -18.60
CA ALA A 158 -15.17 4.22 -18.91
C ALA A 158 -13.69 4.34 -19.37
N SER A 159 -13.34 5.50 -19.92
CA SER A 159 -12.04 5.72 -20.55
C SER A 159 -10.90 5.37 -19.58
N ALA A 160 -10.08 4.38 -19.97
CA ALA A 160 -8.89 3.96 -19.23
C ALA A 160 -7.75 5.01 -19.30
N ARG A 161 -8.00 6.13 -19.96
CA ARG A 161 -7.08 7.26 -20.11
C ARG A 161 -7.38 8.37 -19.11
N ASP A 162 -8.58 8.40 -18.51
CA ASP A 162 -8.95 9.48 -17.60
C ASP A 162 -8.06 9.46 -16.34
N PRO A 163 -7.61 10.61 -15.81
CA PRO A 163 -7.88 11.96 -16.30
C PRO A 163 -7.11 12.28 -17.58
N GLU A 164 -7.70 13.13 -18.43
CA GLU A 164 -6.96 13.69 -19.58
C GLU A 164 -5.76 14.51 -19.10
N ALA A 165 -4.64 14.40 -19.80
CA ALA A 165 -3.47 15.22 -19.52
C ALA A 165 -3.79 16.72 -19.64
N ASP A 166 -3.72 17.43 -18.52
CA ASP A 166 -3.66 18.88 -18.51
C ASP A 166 -2.19 19.30 -18.39
N SER A 167 -1.79 20.37 -19.06
CA SER A 167 -0.38 20.80 -19.05
C SER A 167 0.08 21.40 -17.70
N PHE A 168 -0.62 21.16 -16.59
CA PHE A 168 -0.29 21.70 -15.27
C PHE A 168 0.35 20.65 -14.36
N TRP A 169 1.51 21.00 -13.83
CA TRP A 169 2.23 20.19 -12.84
C TRP A 169 1.74 20.49 -11.43
N TRP A 170 0.48 20.13 -11.12
CA TRP A 170 -0.09 20.32 -9.78
C TRP A 170 0.37 19.22 -8.80
N ILE A 171 1.65 19.27 -8.42
CA ILE A 171 2.28 18.27 -7.54
C ILE A 171 1.61 18.21 -6.16
N GLU A 172 1.12 19.33 -5.63
CA GLU A 172 0.44 19.31 -4.33
C GLU A 172 -0.81 18.42 -4.35
N GLY A 173 -1.51 18.38 -5.48
CA GLY A 173 -2.70 17.54 -5.67
C GLY A 173 -2.39 16.06 -5.55
N HIS A 174 -1.19 15.64 -5.95
CA HIS A 174 -0.74 14.26 -5.79
C HIS A 174 -0.71 13.83 -4.32
N THR A 175 -0.46 14.73 -3.38
CA THR A 175 -0.31 14.38 -1.95
C THR A 175 -1.56 14.62 -1.10
N ALA A 176 -2.63 15.15 -1.70
CA ALA A 176 -3.78 15.67 -0.96
C ALA A 176 -4.99 14.70 -0.89
N TYR A 177 -4.85 13.46 -1.37
CA TYR A 177 -5.93 12.46 -1.42
C TYR A 177 -6.56 12.18 -0.06
N GLU A 178 -5.74 11.89 0.96
CA GLU A 178 -6.24 11.47 2.27
C GLU A 178 -7.06 12.59 2.95
N ALA A 179 -6.52 13.81 2.95
CA ALA A 179 -7.21 14.97 3.51
C ALA A 179 -8.52 15.25 2.76
N THR A 180 -8.50 15.16 1.43
CA THR A 180 -9.68 15.42 0.60
C THR A 180 -10.75 14.34 0.82
N LEU A 181 -10.39 13.06 0.82
CA LEU A 181 -11.33 11.96 1.13
C LEU A 181 -11.94 12.09 2.52
N LYS A 182 -11.14 12.48 3.53
CA LYS A 182 -11.63 12.76 4.88
C LYS A 182 -12.69 13.85 4.88
N HIS A 183 -12.49 14.92 4.11
CA HIS A 183 -13.46 16.01 3.97
C HIS A 183 -14.75 15.56 3.26
N HIS A 184 -14.65 14.76 2.19
CA HIS A 184 -15.83 14.19 1.51
C HIS A 184 -16.64 13.28 2.45
N LEU A 185 -15.97 12.44 3.26
CA LEU A 185 -16.63 11.59 4.25
C LEU A 185 -17.32 12.40 5.36
N ALA A 186 -16.65 13.41 5.91
CA ALA A 186 -17.22 14.25 6.96
C ALA A 186 -18.47 14.99 6.50
N ARG A 187 -18.57 15.29 5.20
CA ARG A 187 -19.73 15.95 4.58
C ARG A 187 -20.86 14.99 4.23
N SER A 188 -20.56 13.70 4.03
CA SER A 188 -21.51 12.66 3.65
C SER A 188 -22.38 12.18 4.84
N ASN A 189 -22.83 13.12 5.68
CA ASN A 189 -23.50 12.82 6.94
C ASN A 189 -24.74 11.93 6.71
N PRO A 190 -24.88 10.76 7.37
CA PRO A 190 -25.97 9.83 7.11
C PRO A 190 -27.37 10.42 7.33
N GLU A 191 -27.48 11.46 8.16
CA GLU A 191 -28.76 12.13 8.43
C GLU A 191 -29.31 12.87 7.20
N ASP A 192 -28.44 13.42 6.35
CA ASP A 192 -28.82 14.09 5.10
C ASP A 192 -29.16 13.07 3.99
N LEU A 193 -28.71 11.82 4.12
CA LEU A 193 -29.06 10.69 3.25
C LEU A 193 -30.33 9.99 3.73
N HIS A 194 -31.40 10.77 3.92
CA HIS A 194 -32.73 10.19 3.91
C HIS A 194 -32.99 9.68 2.49
N VAL A 195 -33.10 8.35 2.35
CA VAL A 195 -33.62 7.60 1.18
C VAL A 195 -32.53 6.96 0.28
N GLU A 196 -32.78 5.67 -0.03
CA GLU A 196 -32.07 4.72 -0.93
C GLU A 196 -30.89 3.88 -0.39
N THR A 197 -31.03 2.55 -0.53
CA THR A 197 -29.98 1.52 -0.35
C THR A 197 -28.70 1.79 -1.14
N LYS A 198 -28.79 2.55 -2.24
CA LYS A 198 -27.66 2.96 -3.07
C LYS A 198 -26.70 3.90 -2.31
N ALA A 199 -27.24 4.80 -1.48
CA ALA A 199 -26.43 5.69 -0.65
C ALA A 199 -25.57 4.91 0.36
N PHE A 200 -26.12 3.84 0.94
CA PHE A 200 -25.40 3.01 1.90
C PHE A 200 -24.24 2.24 1.25
N SER A 201 -24.46 1.66 0.06
CA SER A 201 -23.37 1.00 -0.67
C SER A 201 -22.26 1.97 -1.07
N GLU A 202 -22.62 3.17 -1.54
CA GLU A 202 -21.63 4.20 -1.89
C GLU A 202 -20.85 4.70 -0.66
N LEU A 203 -21.53 4.94 0.47
CA LEU A 203 -20.86 5.35 1.71
C LEU A 203 -19.89 4.27 2.21
N SER A 204 -20.29 3.00 2.17
CA SER A 204 -19.41 1.88 2.55
C SER A 204 -18.16 1.80 1.66
N ARG A 205 -18.33 2.11 0.37
CA ARG A 205 -17.25 2.13 -0.62
C ARG A 205 -16.31 3.30 -0.39
N LEU A 206 -16.82 4.50 -0.14
CA LEU A 206 -16.01 5.68 0.15
C LEU A 206 -15.25 5.53 1.48
N GLN A 207 -15.88 4.94 2.50
CA GLN A 207 -15.22 4.60 3.76
C GLN A 207 -14.07 3.62 3.55
N LYS A 208 -14.29 2.58 2.74
CA LYS A 208 -13.24 1.61 2.40
C LYS A 208 -12.12 2.26 1.57
N ALA A 209 -12.46 3.10 0.59
CA ALA A 209 -11.48 3.87 -0.18
C ALA A 209 -10.65 4.80 0.71
N TYR A 210 -11.25 5.47 1.69
CA TYR A 210 -10.53 6.29 2.66
C TYR A 210 -9.57 5.49 3.53
N LEU A 211 -10.02 4.33 4.05
CA LEU A 211 -9.15 3.44 4.81
C LEU A 211 -7.97 2.93 3.96
N MET A 212 -8.21 2.52 2.72
CA MET A 212 -7.17 2.07 1.80
C MET A 212 -6.21 3.21 1.41
N CYS A 213 -6.74 4.42 1.20
CA CYS A 213 -5.94 5.62 1.00
C CYS A 213 -5.02 5.86 2.19
N HIS A 214 -5.56 5.79 3.40
CA HIS A 214 -4.78 5.96 4.61
C HIS A 214 -3.63 4.95 4.70
N PHE A 215 -3.89 3.65 4.45
CA PHE A 215 -2.82 2.64 4.41
C PHE A 215 -1.79 2.88 3.31
N SER A 216 -2.19 3.44 2.17
CA SER A 216 -1.29 3.84 1.08
C SER A 216 -0.42 5.06 1.40
N PHE A 217 -0.81 5.90 2.36
CA PHE A 217 -0.02 7.04 2.81
C PHE A 217 0.81 6.73 4.06
N VAL A 218 0.28 5.96 5.01
CA VAL A 218 1.01 5.64 6.23
C VAL A 218 2.22 4.74 5.95
N ILE A 219 2.20 3.94 4.88
CA ILE A 219 3.31 3.06 4.49
C ILE A 219 4.64 3.79 4.21
N TYR A 220 4.59 5.09 3.91
CA TYR A 220 5.77 5.96 3.80
C TYR A 220 6.44 6.27 5.14
N ALA A 221 5.85 5.85 6.27
CA ALA A 221 6.46 6.04 7.57
C ALA A 221 7.73 5.18 7.67
N PRO A 222 8.89 5.78 8.00
CA PRO A 222 10.18 5.08 8.01
C PRO A 222 10.30 4.02 9.12
N GLN A 223 9.33 3.93 10.03
CA GLN A 223 9.32 2.97 11.13
C GLN A 223 8.08 2.08 11.07
N MET A 224 8.31 0.76 11.03
CA MET A 224 7.27 -0.27 11.10
C MET A 224 6.38 -0.15 12.35
N GLN A 225 6.89 0.44 13.43
CA GLN A 225 6.13 0.71 14.65
C GLN A 225 5.02 1.72 14.41
N THR A 226 5.29 2.77 13.65
CA THR A 226 4.30 3.78 13.28
C THR A 226 3.14 3.11 12.55
N LEU A 227 3.44 2.23 11.59
CA LEU A 227 2.42 1.43 10.87
C LEU A 227 1.59 0.54 11.80
N HIS A 228 2.23 -0.07 12.81
CA HIS A 228 1.55 -0.93 13.76
C HIS A 228 0.58 -0.15 14.66
N VAL A 229 1.05 0.94 15.25
CA VAL A 229 0.25 1.81 16.14
C VAL A 229 -0.92 2.39 15.38
N ASP A 230 -0.64 2.90 14.18
CA ASP A 230 -1.64 3.46 13.31
C ASP A 230 -2.70 2.41 12.96
N ALA A 231 -2.31 1.22 12.47
CA ALA A 231 -3.24 0.14 12.16
C ALA A 231 -4.20 -0.16 13.33
N LEU A 232 -3.68 -0.21 14.57
CA LEU A 232 -4.50 -0.44 15.76
C LEU A 232 -5.53 0.66 15.99
N GLN A 233 -5.19 1.93 15.74
CA GLN A 233 -6.14 3.05 15.84
C GLN A 233 -7.29 2.93 14.84
N TRP A 234 -7.04 2.28 13.70
CA TRP A 234 -8.05 1.97 12.69
C TRP A 234 -8.77 0.65 12.93
N GLY A 235 -8.45 -0.08 14.00
CA GLY A 235 -9.04 -1.38 14.32
C GLY A 235 -8.49 -2.53 13.48
N TRP A 236 -7.31 -2.38 12.88
CA TRP A 236 -6.58 -3.38 12.11
C TRP A 236 -5.28 -3.78 12.82
N ASN A 237 -4.74 -4.94 12.45
CA ASN A 237 -3.43 -5.38 12.88
C ASN A 237 -2.45 -5.27 11.72
N LEU A 238 -1.30 -4.62 11.91
CA LEU A 238 -0.14 -4.87 11.05
C LEU A 238 0.33 -6.30 11.31
N VAL A 239 0.24 -7.18 10.31
CA VAL A 239 0.58 -8.61 10.43
C VAL A 239 1.80 -9.00 9.61
N GLY A 240 2.24 -8.18 8.66
CA GLY A 240 3.44 -8.36 7.85
C GLY A 240 4.00 -7.03 7.38
N TYR A 241 5.32 -6.94 7.25
CA TYR A 241 6.03 -5.79 6.72
C TYR A 241 7.28 -6.27 5.98
N ALA A 242 7.54 -5.69 4.81
CA ALA A 242 8.71 -5.99 4.02
C ALA A 242 9.34 -4.70 3.51
N GLY A 243 10.66 -4.59 3.62
CA GLY A 243 11.42 -3.53 2.98
C GLY A 243 12.42 -4.13 2.01
N SER A 244 12.54 -3.56 0.81
CA SER A 244 13.64 -3.88 -0.06
C SER A 244 14.94 -3.32 0.56
N ARG A 245 15.80 -4.21 1.06
CA ARG A 245 17.13 -3.79 1.51
C ARG A 245 18.02 -3.57 0.28
N PRO A 246 18.75 -2.45 0.21
CA PRO A 246 19.73 -2.27 -0.83
C PRO A 246 20.76 -3.39 -0.71
N LYS A 247 20.96 -4.14 -1.79
CA LYS A 247 22.17 -4.94 -1.92
C LYS A 247 23.30 -3.95 -2.16
N ALA A 248 24.23 -3.84 -1.23
CA ALA A 248 25.44 -3.06 -1.43
C ALA A 248 26.22 -3.66 -2.62
N THR A 249 26.06 -3.07 -3.80
CA THR A 249 26.89 -3.34 -4.97
C THR A 249 28.12 -2.45 -4.91
N ARG A 250 29.29 -3.00 -5.28
CA ARG A 250 30.59 -2.34 -5.15
C ARG A 250 30.70 -0.99 -5.87
N ASP A 251 29.89 -0.73 -6.90
CA ASP A 251 30.13 0.35 -7.85
C ASP A 251 29.04 1.43 -7.94
N SER A 252 27.92 1.31 -7.22
CA SER A 252 26.94 2.39 -7.08
C SER A 252 25.93 2.08 -5.97
N ILE A 253 25.78 3.04 -5.06
CA ILE A 253 24.80 3.02 -3.98
C ILE A 253 23.55 3.71 -4.54
N VAL A 254 22.73 2.99 -5.29
CA VAL A 254 21.35 3.44 -5.54
C VAL A 254 20.47 2.67 -4.57
N ILE A 255 20.19 3.31 -3.44
CA ILE A 255 19.37 2.78 -2.36
C ILE A 255 17.93 3.13 -2.70
N PHE A 256 17.18 2.17 -3.22
CA PHE A 256 15.73 2.28 -3.19
C PHE A 256 15.19 1.39 -2.08
N HIS A 257 14.61 2.03 -1.07
CA HIS A 257 13.83 1.37 -0.03
C HIS A 257 12.37 1.44 -0.44
N ASP A 258 11.90 0.47 -1.23
CA ASP A 258 10.46 0.30 -1.40
C ASP A 258 9.93 -0.53 -0.22
N HIS A 259 8.78 -0.16 0.33
CA HIS A 259 8.10 -0.88 1.41
C HIS A 259 6.79 -1.53 0.97
N ALA A 260 6.43 -2.62 1.65
CA ALA A 260 5.12 -3.24 1.57
C ALA A 260 4.64 -3.61 2.98
N ALA A 261 3.34 -3.44 3.24
CA ALA A 261 2.73 -3.82 4.50
C ALA A 261 1.47 -4.65 4.29
N LEU A 262 1.27 -5.63 5.16
CA LEU A 262 0.07 -6.44 5.22
C LEU A 262 -0.65 -6.15 6.53
N TYR A 263 -1.86 -5.61 6.42
CA TYR A 263 -2.78 -5.36 7.52
C TYR A 263 -3.86 -6.46 7.52
N GLN A 264 -4.39 -6.80 8.69
CA GLN A 264 -5.54 -7.70 8.82
C GLN A 264 -6.58 -7.15 9.79
N ASN A 265 -7.85 -7.17 9.39
CA ASN A 265 -8.97 -6.88 10.27
C ASN A 265 -9.19 -8.09 11.22
N PRO A 266 -9.10 -7.92 12.54
CA PRO A 266 -9.20 -9.04 13.48
C PRO A 266 -10.60 -9.67 13.56
N ARG A 267 -11.65 -8.99 13.05
CA ARG A 267 -13.03 -9.46 13.07
C ARG A 267 -13.42 -10.17 11.77
N SER A 268 -13.18 -9.53 10.62
CA SER A 268 -13.54 -10.07 9.31
C SER A 268 -12.47 -11.01 8.72
N LEU A 269 -11.24 -10.96 9.25
CA LEU A 269 -10.04 -11.64 8.73
C LEU A 269 -9.62 -11.18 7.31
N GLU A 270 -10.22 -10.08 6.82
CA GLU A 270 -9.84 -9.44 5.56
C GLU A 270 -8.43 -8.87 5.72
N CYS A 271 -7.64 -8.92 4.66
CA CYS A 271 -6.30 -8.34 4.65
C CYS A 271 -6.19 -7.21 3.64
N ALA A 272 -5.43 -6.18 3.98
CA ALA A 272 -5.05 -5.11 3.06
C ALA A 272 -3.54 -5.18 2.83
N LEU A 273 -3.12 -5.36 1.57
CA LEU A 273 -1.72 -5.30 1.15
C LEU A 273 -1.45 -3.93 0.54
N ALA A 274 -0.65 -3.11 1.21
CA ALA A 274 -0.24 -1.79 0.74
C ALA A 274 1.17 -1.85 0.16
N PHE A 275 1.36 -1.22 -1.00
CA PHE A 275 2.68 -0.96 -1.58
C PHE A 275 2.99 0.52 -1.50
N GLU A 276 4.21 0.85 -1.07
CA GLU A 276 4.74 2.21 -1.08
C GLU A 276 5.04 2.66 -2.51
N GLY A 277 4.83 3.94 -2.80
CA GLY A 277 5.32 4.58 -4.01
C GLY A 277 6.70 5.19 -3.85
N SER A 278 7.14 5.96 -4.85
CA SER A 278 8.37 6.73 -4.73
C SER A 278 8.20 7.79 -3.64
N ASP A 279 9.27 8.09 -2.91
CA ASP A 279 9.23 9.10 -1.87
C ASP A 279 8.91 10.50 -2.44
N ARG A 280 8.51 11.43 -1.58
CA ARG A 280 8.06 12.76 -2.01
C ARG A 280 9.17 13.60 -2.65
N SER A 281 10.42 13.37 -2.29
CA SER A 281 11.58 14.05 -2.89
C SER A 281 11.80 13.59 -4.33
N ASP A 282 11.48 12.34 -4.62
CA ASP A 282 11.75 11.71 -5.91
C ASP A 282 10.59 11.82 -6.90
N VAL A 283 9.40 12.34 -6.53
CA VAL A 283 8.26 12.40 -7.48
C VAL A 283 8.59 13.25 -8.70
N SER A 284 9.33 14.36 -8.54
CA SER A 284 9.79 15.16 -9.68
C SER A 284 10.87 14.44 -10.49
N ASP A 285 11.81 13.77 -9.84
CA ASP A 285 12.91 13.07 -10.51
C ASP A 285 12.41 11.85 -11.26
N TRP A 286 11.44 11.14 -10.68
CA TRP A 286 10.73 10.02 -11.29
C TRP A 286 10.03 10.40 -12.59
N VAL A 287 9.45 11.60 -12.66
CA VAL A 287 8.80 12.12 -13.87
C VAL A 287 9.79 12.25 -15.03
N TYR A 288 11.04 12.60 -14.76
CA TYR A 288 12.08 12.77 -15.77
C TYR A 288 12.81 11.45 -16.09
N ASP A 289 13.00 10.60 -15.09
CA ASP A 289 13.75 9.35 -15.18
C ASP A 289 12.87 8.11 -15.38
N ALA A 290 11.57 8.31 -15.64
CA ALA A 290 10.65 7.21 -15.91
C ALA A 290 11.20 6.36 -17.06
N ASP A 291 11.65 5.15 -16.74
CA ASP A 291 12.00 4.13 -17.71
C ASP A 291 10.72 3.71 -18.45
N ILE A 292 10.39 4.49 -19.49
CA ILE A 292 9.20 4.33 -20.32
C ILE A 292 9.26 3.09 -21.22
N TYR A 293 10.33 2.28 -21.15
CA TYR A 293 10.39 1.04 -21.90
C TYR A 293 9.35 0.05 -21.39
N ALA A 294 8.91 -0.78 -22.31
CA ALA A 294 7.84 -1.73 -22.11
C ALA A 294 8.45 -3.14 -21.94
N THR A 295 7.99 -3.89 -20.95
CA THR A 295 8.42 -5.26 -20.64
C THR A 295 7.23 -6.21 -20.55
N ASP A 296 7.50 -7.52 -20.43
CA ASP A 296 6.46 -8.51 -20.13
C ASP A 296 6.41 -8.71 -18.61
N PHE A 297 5.24 -8.83 -18.00
CA PHE A 297 5.06 -9.19 -16.57
C PHE A 297 3.86 -10.11 -16.39
N CYS A 298 4.05 -11.28 -15.79
CA CYS A 298 2.99 -12.28 -15.57
C CYS A 298 2.15 -12.63 -16.81
N GLY A 299 2.80 -12.65 -17.99
CA GLY A 299 2.17 -12.93 -19.28
C GLY A 299 1.40 -11.76 -19.90
N GLN A 300 1.29 -10.63 -19.19
CA GLN A 300 0.93 -9.35 -19.81
C GLN A 300 2.14 -8.82 -20.57
N ARG A 301 1.88 -8.27 -21.75
CA ARG A 301 2.90 -7.63 -22.57
C ARG A 301 2.82 -6.12 -22.39
N GLU A 302 3.92 -5.46 -22.70
CA GLU A 302 4.00 -4.00 -22.75
C GLU A 302 3.67 -3.30 -21.43
N VAL A 303 4.00 -3.94 -20.33
CA VAL A 303 3.95 -3.37 -18.97
C VAL A 303 5.09 -2.39 -18.80
N HIS A 304 4.87 -1.29 -18.10
CA HIS A 304 5.92 -0.30 -17.81
C HIS A 304 7.10 -0.95 -17.06
N ASN A 305 8.31 -0.87 -17.61
CA ASN A 305 9.47 -1.61 -17.11
C ASN A 305 9.83 -1.22 -15.67
N GLY A 306 9.90 0.09 -15.38
CA GLY A 306 10.19 0.58 -14.03
C GLY A 306 9.27 0.00 -12.95
N PHE A 307 7.95 -0.01 -13.18
CA PHE A 307 6.98 -0.56 -12.22
C PHE A 307 7.10 -2.07 -12.06
N ALA A 308 7.31 -2.80 -13.16
CA ALA A 308 7.48 -4.25 -13.12
C ALA A 308 8.76 -4.66 -12.37
N GLU A 309 9.89 -4.00 -12.61
CA GLU A 309 11.15 -4.29 -11.94
C GLU A 309 11.12 -3.94 -10.45
N LYS A 310 10.51 -2.80 -10.09
CA LYS A 310 10.27 -2.41 -8.69
C LYS A 310 9.44 -3.46 -7.95
N LEU A 311 8.31 -3.87 -8.54
CA LEU A 311 7.49 -4.93 -7.97
C LEU A 311 8.25 -6.26 -7.88
N ARG A 312 9.00 -6.66 -8.92
CA ARG A 312 9.83 -7.87 -8.88
C ARG A 312 10.86 -7.83 -7.75
N ALA A 313 11.53 -6.70 -7.54
CA ALA A 313 12.51 -6.53 -6.48
C ALA A 313 11.87 -6.76 -5.11
N MET A 314 10.71 -6.13 -4.86
CA MET A 314 9.94 -6.35 -3.63
C MET A 314 9.53 -7.83 -3.48
N LEU A 315 8.91 -8.42 -4.49
CA LEU A 315 8.39 -9.79 -4.44
C LEU A 315 9.48 -10.88 -4.33
N ARG A 316 10.71 -10.59 -4.77
CA ARG A 316 11.87 -11.49 -4.64
C ARG A 316 12.61 -11.30 -3.31
N SER A 317 12.27 -10.27 -2.54
CA SER A 317 12.91 -10.04 -1.25
C SER A 317 12.53 -11.15 -0.25
N GLN A 318 13.50 -11.55 0.57
CA GLN A 318 13.26 -12.52 1.64
C GLN A 318 12.25 -11.97 2.65
N ASP A 319 12.33 -10.68 2.98
CA ASP A 319 11.41 -10.00 3.89
C ASP A 319 9.97 -10.11 3.37
N TYR A 320 9.71 -9.95 2.07
CA TYR A 320 8.37 -10.15 1.49
C TYR A 320 7.90 -11.60 1.60
N ASP A 321 8.74 -12.56 1.20
CA ASP A 321 8.37 -13.97 1.18
C ASP A 321 8.00 -14.48 2.60
N GLU A 322 8.85 -14.16 3.57
CA GLU A 322 8.68 -14.57 4.96
C GLU A 322 7.59 -13.78 5.69
N ALA A 323 7.59 -12.46 5.58
CA ALA A 323 6.74 -11.61 6.40
C ALA A 323 5.36 -11.35 5.80
N ILE A 324 5.18 -11.43 4.48
CA ILE A 324 3.92 -11.10 3.81
C ILE A 324 3.37 -12.33 3.07
N ARG A 325 4.11 -12.88 2.12
CA ARG A 325 3.60 -13.91 1.20
C ARG A 325 3.15 -15.18 1.93
N SER A 326 3.90 -15.61 2.94
CA SER A 326 3.54 -16.75 3.79
C SER A 326 2.19 -16.59 4.52
N LYS A 327 1.70 -15.35 4.66
CA LYS A 327 0.49 -14.98 5.40
C LYS A 327 -0.73 -14.76 4.50
N LEU A 328 -0.53 -14.38 3.23
CA LEU A 328 -1.61 -14.14 2.26
C LEU A 328 -2.63 -15.30 2.13
N PRO A 329 -2.24 -16.59 2.17
CA PRO A 329 -3.18 -17.71 2.17
C PRO A 329 -4.29 -17.66 3.22
N PHE A 330 -4.05 -16.98 4.34
CA PHE A 330 -4.90 -17.01 5.54
C PHE A 330 -5.86 -15.83 5.66
N CYS A 331 -5.88 -14.94 4.67
CA CYS A 331 -6.84 -13.85 4.59
C CYS A 331 -8.21 -14.40 4.18
N SER A 332 -9.32 -13.79 4.63
CA SER A 332 -10.69 -14.09 4.15
C SER A 332 -11.03 -13.37 2.85
N GLU A 333 -10.40 -12.22 2.62
CA GLU A 333 -10.36 -11.45 1.38
C GLU A 333 -9.03 -10.70 1.35
N LEU A 334 -8.55 -10.39 0.15
CA LEU A 334 -7.33 -9.59 -0.03
C LEU A 334 -7.69 -8.34 -0.81
N LEU A 335 -7.57 -7.20 -0.13
CA LEU A 335 -7.61 -5.87 -0.72
C LEU A 335 -6.16 -5.48 -1.02
N VAL A 336 -5.90 -4.89 -2.19
CA VAL A 336 -4.56 -4.40 -2.54
C VAL A 336 -4.66 -2.90 -2.79
N THR A 337 -3.75 -2.14 -2.21
CA THR A 337 -3.78 -0.67 -2.27
C THR A 337 -2.42 -0.05 -2.52
N GLY A 338 -2.40 1.13 -3.11
CA GLY A 338 -1.18 1.90 -3.29
C GLY A 338 -1.44 3.33 -3.77
N HIS A 339 -0.49 4.20 -3.46
CA HIS A 339 -0.45 5.59 -3.93
C HIS A 339 0.68 5.76 -4.94
N SER A 340 0.50 6.58 -5.98
CA SER A 340 1.56 6.86 -6.96
C SER A 340 2.11 5.57 -7.61
N MET A 341 3.44 5.41 -7.67
CA MET A 341 4.12 4.17 -8.07
C MET A 341 3.66 2.94 -7.25
N GLY A 342 3.31 3.09 -5.97
CA GLY A 342 2.80 2.01 -5.14
C GLY A 342 1.44 1.51 -5.65
N GLY A 343 0.62 2.42 -6.18
CA GLY A 343 -0.61 2.04 -6.87
C GLY A 343 -0.33 1.25 -8.14
N ALA A 344 0.67 1.65 -8.93
CA ALA A 344 1.07 0.91 -10.13
C ALA A 344 1.53 -0.52 -9.79
N GLN A 345 2.29 -0.68 -8.69
CA GLN A 345 2.66 -1.99 -8.17
C GLN A 345 1.42 -2.80 -7.72
N ALA A 346 0.46 -2.17 -7.05
CA ALA A 346 -0.81 -2.80 -6.65
C ALA A 346 -1.63 -3.30 -7.86
N GLU A 347 -1.69 -2.54 -8.94
CA GLU A 347 -2.36 -2.92 -10.20
C GLU A 347 -1.72 -4.17 -10.81
N LEU A 348 -0.40 -4.16 -10.99
CA LEU A 348 0.35 -5.27 -11.57
C LEU A 348 0.27 -6.53 -10.71
N PHE A 349 0.39 -6.38 -9.39
CA PHE A 349 0.22 -7.47 -8.44
C PHE A 349 -1.18 -8.10 -8.57
N SER A 350 -2.22 -7.27 -8.56
CA SER A 350 -3.61 -7.73 -8.61
C SER A 350 -3.92 -8.44 -9.93
N ALA A 351 -3.48 -7.87 -11.05
CA ALA A 351 -3.62 -8.48 -12.37
C ALA A 351 -2.93 -9.84 -12.42
N CYS A 352 -1.69 -9.93 -11.92
CA CYS A 352 -0.93 -11.17 -11.91
C CYS A 352 -1.56 -12.26 -11.01
N ALA A 353 -1.93 -11.89 -9.79
CA ALA A 353 -2.55 -12.81 -8.82
C ALA A 353 -3.83 -13.43 -9.39
N ASN A 354 -4.65 -12.61 -10.04
CA ASN A 354 -5.92 -13.04 -10.61
C ASN A 354 -5.78 -13.72 -12.00
N ASN A 355 -4.64 -13.59 -12.69
CA ASN A 355 -4.40 -14.21 -13.99
C ASN A 355 -4.21 -15.74 -13.92
N GLY A 356 -3.88 -16.27 -12.74
CA GLY A 356 -3.54 -17.67 -12.48
C GLY A 356 -4.57 -18.72 -12.92
N ARG A 357 -5.78 -18.31 -13.25
CA ARG A 357 -6.86 -19.21 -13.71
C ARG A 357 -7.09 -19.16 -15.22
N ALA A 358 -6.68 -18.09 -15.88
CA ALA A 358 -7.12 -17.79 -17.24
C ALA A 358 -6.09 -18.13 -18.33
N SER A 359 -4.80 -18.19 -18.01
CA SER A 359 -3.77 -18.35 -19.05
C SER A 359 -2.66 -19.33 -18.67
N ALA A 360 -2.48 -20.36 -19.50
CA ALA A 360 -1.31 -21.25 -19.43
C ALA A 360 0.01 -20.47 -19.58
N ARG A 361 0.00 -19.36 -20.34
CA ARG A 361 1.15 -18.47 -20.52
C ARG A 361 1.51 -17.74 -19.22
N ALA A 362 0.51 -17.30 -18.44
CA ALA A 362 0.75 -16.67 -17.15
C ALA A 362 1.41 -17.64 -16.17
N LYS A 363 0.90 -18.87 -16.09
CA LYS A 363 1.50 -19.93 -15.26
C LYS A 363 2.93 -20.31 -15.67
N ALA A 364 3.27 -20.14 -16.95
CA ALA A 364 4.60 -20.38 -17.47
C ALA A 364 5.56 -19.20 -17.22
N SER A 365 5.05 -18.02 -16.86
CA SER A 365 5.89 -16.87 -16.49
C SER A 365 6.49 -17.09 -15.10
N SER A 366 7.79 -16.84 -14.97
CA SER A 366 8.50 -16.87 -13.70
C SER A 366 7.91 -15.88 -12.68
N ASP A 367 7.33 -14.77 -13.13
CA ASP A 367 6.74 -13.75 -12.25
C ASP A 367 5.47 -14.25 -11.56
N TYR A 368 4.67 -15.10 -12.21
CA TYR A 368 3.45 -15.63 -11.59
C TYR A 368 3.77 -16.45 -10.33
N GLY A 369 4.89 -17.17 -10.36
CA GLY A 369 5.41 -17.89 -9.20
C GLY A 369 5.77 -17.00 -8.02
N LEU A 370 5.93 -15.68 -8.20
CA LEU A 370 6.19 -14.72 -7.12
C LEU A 370 4.90 -14.19 -6.48
N VAL A 371 3.82 -14.09 -7.26
CA VAL A 371 2.56 -13.48 -6.86
C VAL A 371 1.50 -14.51 -6.46
N ALA A 372 1.62 -15.75 -6.90
CA ALA A 372 0.60 -16.78 -6.67
C ALA A 372 0.26 -16.97 -5.18
N VAL A 373 -1.02 -16.82 -4.85
CA VAL A 373 -1.56 -17.02 -3.49
C VAL A 373 -2.31 -18.35 -3.42
N GLY A 374 -1.75 -19.31 -2.70
CA GLY A 374 -2.41 -20.58 -2.40
C GLY A 374 -3.43 -20.42 -1.27
N LEU A 375 -4.67 -20.01 -1.58
CA LEU A 375 -5.72 -19.74 -0.59
C LEU A 375 -5.94 -20.93 0.37
N GLN A 376 -5.99 -20.64 1.66
CA GLN A 376 -6.26 -21.57 2.76
C GLN A 376 -7.46 -21.10 3.58
N SER A 377 -7.83 -21.87 4.61
CA SER A 377 -8.85 -21.46 5.58
C SER A 377 -8.41 -20.17 6.27
N PRO A 378 -9.25 -19.11 6.27
CA PRO A 378 -8.91 -17.87 6.93
C PRO A 378 -8.63 -18.07 8.42
N LYS A 379 -7.63 -17.37 8.96
CA LYS A 379 -7.35 -17.37 10.40
C LYS A 379 -6.80 -16.01 10.84
N LEU A 380 -6.97 -15.72 12.13
CA LEU A 380 -6.34 -14.56 12.75
C LEU A 380 -4.83 -14.74 12.71
N LEU A 381 -4.15 -13.78 12.08
CA LEU A 381 -2.70 -13.70 12.01
C LEU A 381 -2.17 -12.95 13.24
N ARG A 382 -1.01 -13.38 13.72
CA ARG A 382 -0.36 -12.70 14.84
C ARG A 382 0.12 -11.31 14.40
N PRO A 383 -0.17 -10.25 15.15
CA PRO A 383 0.40 -8.93 14.91
C PRO A 383 1.92 -8.99 14.77
N PHE A 384 2.48 -8.17 13.89
CA PHE A 384 3.89 -8.18 13.51
C PHE A 384 4.82 -7.96 14.70
N LEU A 385 4.52 -7.01 15.59
CA LEU A 385 5.37 -6.76 16.76
C LEU A 385 5.36 -7.91 17.79
N GLN A 386 4.36 -8.78 17.76
CA GLN A 386 4.36 -10.01 18.57
C GLN A 386 5.25 -11.12 17.98
N GLN A 387 5.80 -10.93 16.77
CA GLN A 387 6.68 -11.91 16.11
C GLN A 387 8.15 -11.68 16.46
N VAL A 388 8.53 -10.46 16.87
CA VAL A 388 9.86 -10.18 17.42
C VAL A 388 9.84 -10.53 18.90
N PRO A 389 10.66 -11.45 19.43
CA PRO A 389 10.63 -11.80 20.84
C PRO A 389 11.00 -10.58 21.69
N GLY A 390 10.00 -9.95 22.32
CA GLY A 390 10.26 -8.90 23.29
C GLY A 390 10.84 -9.49 24.56
N VAL A 391 11.82 -8.78 25.11
CA VAL A 391 12.34 -9.10 26.43
C VAL A 391 11.59 -8.31 27.49
N PHE A 392 11.48 -8.93 28.66
CA PHE A 392 11.14 -8.19 29.86
C PHE A 392 12.36 -7.40 30.30
N LEU A 393 12.19 -6.10 30.51
CA LEU A 393 13.17 -5.31 31.25
C LEU A 393 12.89 -5.49 32.74
N GLN A 394 13.37 -6.61 33.29
CA GLN A 394 13.15 -6.99 34.67
C GLN A 394 14.25 -6.42 35.56
N ASN A 395 13.84 -5.78 36.67
CA ASN A 395 14.77 -5.46 37.73
C ASN A 395 15.13 -6.73 38.50
N HIS A 396 16.40 -7.12 38.51
CA HIS A 396 16.86 -8.35 39.13
C HIS A 396 16.60 -8.43 40.64
N PHE A 397 16.59 -7.29 41.34
CA PHE A 397 16.42 -7.26 42.79
C PHE A 397 14.95 -7.33 43.23
N SER A 398 14.07 -6.57 42.58
CA SER A 398 12.63 -6.56 42.93
C SER A 398 11.83 -7.64 42.22
N GLY A 399 12.35 -8.20 41.12
CA GLY A 399 11.62 -9.12 40.25
C GLY A 399 10.51 -8.45 39.44
N LEU A 400 10.35 -7.13 39.53
CA LEU A 400 9.35 -6.37 38.77
C LEU A 400 9.85 -6.05 37.36
N CYS A 401 8.91 -5.94 36.43
CA CYS A 401 9.16 -5.60 35.04
C CYS A 401 8.79 -4.15 34.74
N LEU A 402 9.49 -3.56 33.78
CA LEU A 402 9.16 -2.25 33.23
C LEU A 402 7.83 -2.33 32.47
N ASP A 403 6.86 -1.52 32.88
CA ASP A 403 5.47 -1.56 32.41
C ASP A 403 4.99 -0.17 32.01
N VAL A 404 4.09 -0.11 31.04
CA VAL A 404 3.43 1.13 30.61
C VAL A 404 2.13 1.27 31.39
N ALA A 405 2.11 2.22 32.33
CA ALA A 405 0.93 2.48 33.14
C ALA A 405 -0.16 3.22 32.35
N GLY A 406 -1.41 2.80 32.57
CA GLY A 406 -2.60 3.49 32.07
C GLY A 406 -2.92 3.17 30.61
N HIS A 407 -3.47 4.15 29.89
CA HIS A 407 -3.79 4.00 28.48
C HIS A 407 -2.51 4.05 27.63
N ILE A 408 -2.28 2.97 26.89
CA ILE A 408 -1.08 2.71 26.08
C ILE A 408 -0.89 3.62 24.85
N GLN A 409 -1.86 4.48 24.53
CA GLN A 409 -1.91 5.22 23.26
C GLN A 409 -2.18 6.72 23.45
N THR A 410 -1.47 7.39 24.36
CA THR A 410 -1.54 8.85 24.47
C THR A 410 -0.43 9.51 23.66
N LEU A 411 -0.77 10.52 22.83
CA LEU A 411 0.19 11.34 22.07
C LEU A 411 1.20 12.05 23.00
N ALA A 412 0.80 12.38 24.22
CA ALA A 412 1.65 12.98 25.24
C ALA A 412 2.67 11.98 25.85
N GLY A 413 2.59 10.72 25.45
CA GLY A 413 3.28 9.61 26.09
C GLY A 413 2.53 9.07 27.31
N SER A 414 2.93 7.88 27.73
CA SER A 414 2.37 7.15 28.87
C SER A 414 3.43 7.02 29.96
N SER A 415 3.04 7.11 31.22
CA SER A 415 3.97 6.85 32.32
C SER A 415 4.47 5.41 32.26
N VAL A 416 5.74 5.22 32.58
CA VAL A 416 6.32 3.89 32.76
C VAL A 416 6.43 3.65 34.26
N VAL A 417 6.14 2.43 34.72
CA VAL A 417 6.16 2.00 36.12
C VAL A 417 6.87 0.64 36.24
N ALA A 418 7.23 0.27 37.46
CA ALA A 418 7.65 -1.11 37.76
C ALA A 418 6.43 -1.89 38.27
N ALA A 419 6.08 -3.00 37.63
CA ALA A 419 4.92 -3.82 37.96
C ALA A 419 5.25 -5.33 37.91
N PRO A 420 4.43 -6.21 38.52
CA PRO A 420 4.61 -7.65 38.39
C PRO A 420 4.66 -8.09 36.93
N CYS A 421 5.60 -8.97 36.59
CA CYS A 421 5.83 -9.37 35.21
C CYS A 421 4.62 -10.10 34.59
N HIS A 422 4.13 -9.62 33.44
CA HIS A 422 3.02 -10.19 32.68
C HIS A 422 3.12 -9.88 31.18
N ASP A 423 2.42 -10.63 30.33
CA ASP A 423 2.63 -10.60 28.88
C ASP A 423 2.14 -9.35 28.13
N THR A 424 1.38 -8.45 28.77
CA THR A 424 0.85 -7.22 28.17
C THR A 424 1.67 -5.99 28.56
N HIS A 425 1.92 -5.06 27.65
CA HIS A 425 2.61 -3.76 27.83
C HIS A 425 4.05 -3.77 28.38
N GLN A 426 4.60 -4.92 28.75
CA GLN A 426 5.93 -5.04 29.39
C GLN A 426 7.01 -5.64 28.47
N ARG A 427 6.66 -5.83 27.19
CA ARG A 427 7.56 -6.36 26.17
C ARG A 427 8.32 -5.20 25.56
N TRP A 428 9.64 -5.21 25.71
CA TRP A 428 10.52 -4.19 25.14
C TRP A 428 11.50 -4.83 24.18
N SER A 429 11.84 -4.10 23.12
CA SER A 429 12.84 -4.50 22.12
C SER A 429 13.93 -3.44 22.08
N PRO A 430 15.20 -3.80 22.31
CA PRO A 430 16.30 -2.91 21.95
C PRO A 430 16.32 -2.76 20.42
N GLN A 431 16.45 -1.53 19.94
CA GLN A 431 16.56 -1.20 18.52
C GLN A 431 17.66 -0.14 18.35
N GLU A 432 18.83 -0.55 17.88
CA GLU A 432 20.02 0.31 17.80
C GLU A 432 20.37 0.92 19.18
N ASP A 433 20.10 2.20 19.36
CA ASP A 433 20.27 2.95 20.60
C ASP A 433 18.95 3.25 21.31
N ARG A 434 17.83 2.65 20.90
CA ARG A 434 16.51 2.89 21.47
C ARG A 434 15.98 1.65 22.18
N VAL A 435 15.06 1.88 23.12
CA VAL A 435 14.30 0.82 23.79
C VAL A 435 12.84 1.04 23.45
N VAL A 436 12.26 0.12 22.68
CA VAL A 436 10.94 0.29 22.08
C VAL A 436 9.95 -0.67 22.72
N ASN A 437 8.82 -0.17 23.17
CA ASN A 437 7.74 -1.01 23.65
C ASN A 437 7.11 -1.73 22.45
N GLN A 438 6.98 -3.05 22.53
CA GLN A 438 6.49 -3.85 21.42
C GLN A 438 4.99 -3.78 21.21
N GLU A 439 4.23 -3.39 22.22
CA GLU A 439 2.78 -3.27 22.05
C GLU A 439 2.40 -1.92 21.46
N THR A 440 3.11 -0.88 21.86
CA THR A 440 2.75 0.50 21.51
C THR A 440 3.67 1.10 20.47
N GLY A 441 4.75 0.43 20.09
CA GLY A 441 5.75 0.98 19.16
C GLY A 441 6.49 2.24 19.64
N HIS A 442 6.16 2.75 20.83
CA HIS A 442 6.74 3.97 21.38
C HIS A 442 8.09 3.69 22.06
N CYS A 443 8.92 4.72 22.14
CA CYS A 443 10.25 4.65 22.72
C CYS A 443 10.22 5.01 24.21
N LEU A 444 10.99 4.28 25.00
CA LEU A 444 11.36 4.69 26.35
C LEU A 444 12.11 6.02 26.24
N THR A 445 11.60 7.04 26.92
CA THR A 445 12.04 8.43 26.81
C THR A 445 12.39 8.96 28.19
N ALA A 446 13.63 9.40 28.34
CA ALA A 446 14.13 10.04 29.53
C ALA A 446 13.47 11.43 29.74
N GLN A 447 13.05 11.70 30.97
CA GLN A 447 12.54 13.00 31.42
C GLN A 447 13.15 13.38 32.75
N LYS A 448 13.14 14.66 33.14
CA LYS A 448 13.71 15.11 34.43
C LYS A 448 13.23 14.34 35.66
N LYS A 449 12.01 13.80 35.65
CA LYS A 449 11.39 13.09 36.78
C LYS A 449 11.38 11.56 36.66
N GLY A 450 11.99 10.99 35.62
CA GLY A 450 12.07 9.55 35.41
C GLY A 450 12.02 9.17 33.94
N ALA A 451 11.38 8.06 33.62
CA ALA A 451 11.14 7.64 32.24
C ALA A 451 9.64 7.63 31.91
N ILE A 452 9.32 7.99 30.68
CA ILE A 452 7.99 7.77 30.09
C ILE A 452 8.15 6.98 28.81
N GLN A 453 7.04 6.56 28.25
CA GLN A 453 6.97 6.06 26.88
C GLN A 453 6.43 7.20 26.01
N ALA A 454 7.10 7.54 24.90
CA ALA A 454 6.63 8.56 23.96
C ALA A 454 6.87 8.12 22.51
N PRO A 455 6.20 8.73 21.50
CA PRO A 455 6.48 8.46 20.10
C PRO A 455 7.98 8.51 19.81
N CYS A 456 8.49 7.55 19.04
CA CYS A 456 9.91 7.49 18.71
C CYS A 456 10.29 8.68 17.81
N VAL A 457 11.32 9.41 18.19
CA VAL A 457 11.86 10.55 17.45
C VAL A 457 13.28 10.21 17.02
N LEU A 458 13.57 10.34 15.72
CA LEU A 458 14.90 10.11 15.17
C LEU A 458 15.91 11.06 15.82
N HIS A 459 17.05 10.53 16.25
CA HIS A 459 18.15 11.28 16.89
C HIS A 459 17.80 12.01 18.18
N ALA A 460 16.69 11.67 18.83
CA ALA A 460 16.35 12.21 20.14
C ALA A 460 17.30 11.66 21.21
N GLN A 461 18.20 12.51 21.71
CA GLN A 461 19.19 12.13 22.72
C GLN A 461 18.55 11.52 23.97
N ASN A 462 17.38 12.03 24.37
CA ASN A 462 16.63 11.52 25.52
C ASN A 462 15.89 10.20 25.26
N GLN A 463 15.91 9.69 24.03
CA GLN A 463 15.44 8.33 23.69
C GLN A 463 16.61 7.39 23.39
N SER A 464 17.84 7.86 23.52
CA SER A 464 19.05 7.08 23.29
C SER A 464 19.52 6.43 24.59
N TRP A 465 19.70 5.12 24.57
CA TRP A 465 20.01 4.27 25.71
C TRP A 465 21.22 3.40 25.41
N ASN A 466 22.06 3.23 26.42
CA ASN A 466 23.09 2.19 26.46
C ASN A 466 22.74 1.18 27.55
N HIS A 467 23.21 -0.05 27.39
CA HIS A 467 23.21 -1.03 28.46
C HIS A 467 24.67 -1.39 28.82
N THR A 468 24.93 -1.64 30.09
CA THR A 468 26.23 -2.15 30.53
C THR A 468 26.21 -3.67 30.70
N GLU A 469 27.38 -4.30 30.75
CA GLU A 469 27.52 -5.73 31.06
C GLU A 469 26.91 -6.10 32.42
N GLN A 470 26.81 -5.14 33.35
CA GLN A 470 26.18 -5.30 34.66
C GLN A 470 24.65 -5.15 34.61
N GLY A 471 24.06 -4.97 33.42
CA GLY A 471 22.61 -4.84 33.25
C GLY A 471 22.05 -3.46 33.60
N LEU A 472 22.89 -2.41 33.66
CA LEU A 472 22.41 -1.04 33.88
C LEU A 472 21.91 -0.42 32.58
N LEU A 473 20.72 0.18 32.61
CA LEU A 473 20.18 0.95 31.50
C LEU A 473 20.50 2.44 31.70
N ILE A 474 21.27 3.02 30.78
CA ILE A 474 21.84 4.37 30.88
C ILE A 474 21.27 5.25 29.77
N SER A 475 20.68 6.38 30.15
CA SER A 475 20.30 7.42 29.19
C SER A 475 21.53 8.15 28.66
N ARG A 476 21.69 8.25 27.34
CA ARG A 476 22.83 8.98 26.74
C ARG A 476 22.74 10.49 26.92
N SER A 477 21.53 11.07 26.98
CA SER A 477 21.39 12.53 27.16
C SER A 477 21.76 12.98 28.56
N GLU A 478 21.46 12.17 29.57
CA GLU A 478 21.62 12.53 30.97
C GLU A 478 22.91 11.98 31.59
N ASP A 479 23.53 10.96 30.97
CA ASP A 479 24.57 10.11 31.60
C ASP A 479 24.12 9.58 32.98
N MET A 480 22.83 9.26 33.08
CA MET A 480 22.19 8.75 34.30
C MET A 480 21.62 7.35 34.08
N CYS A 481 21.73 6.53 35.13
CA CYS A 481 21.13 5.20 35.18
C CYS A 481 19.67 5.31 35.63
N LEU A 482 18.79 4.52 35.02
CA LEU A 482 17.40 4.35 35.46
C LEU A 482 17.36 3.24 36.53
N ASN A 483 16.89 3.56 37.75
CA ASN A 483 16.78 2.54 38.81
C ASN A 483 15.41 1.83 38.81
N ALA A 484 15.22 0.92 39.78
CA ALA A 484 13.97 0.18 39.99
C ALA A 484 12.74 1.06 40.26
N ASP A 485 12.93 2.23 40.88
CA ASP A 485 11.87 3.22 41.13
C ASP A 485 11.66 4.16 39.94
N LEU A 486 12.32 3.91 38.81
CA LEU A 486 12.35 4.74 37.61
C LEU A 486 12.82 6.17 37.87
N LYS A 487 13.69 6.32 38.87
CA LYS A 487 14.40 7.56 39.20
C LYS A 487 15.82 7.51 38.66
N TRP A 488 16.39 8.69 38.46
CA TRP A 488 17.74 8.84 37.93
C TRP A 488 18.81 8.80 39.00
N TYR A 489 19.92 8.11 38.69
CA TYR A 489 21.10 8.05 39.55
C TYR A 489 22.35 8.25 38.72
N ARG A 490 23.32 8.99 39.27
CA ARG A 490 24.64 9.15 38.65
C ARG A 490 25.45 7.87 38.81
N ARG A 491 26.17 7.49 37.76
CA ARG A 491 26.98 6.26 37.67
C ARG A 491 27.98 6.05 38.81
N GLY A 492 28.45 7.12 39.45
CA GLY A 492 29.39 7.07 40.58
C GLY A 492 28.79 6.92 41.98
N MET A 493 27.45 6.86 42.12
CA MET A 493 26.79 6.74 43.43
C MET A 493 26.34 5.31 43.78
N ILE A 494 26.62 4.33 42.92
CA ILE A 494 26.30 2.93 43.16
C ILE A 494 27.43 2.34 44.03
N ARG A 495 27.14 2.07 45.31
CA ARG A 495 27.99 1.28 46.22
C ARG A 495 27.41 -0.10 46.40
#